data_AF-A0AAU4BPV0-F1
#
_entry.id   AF-A0AAU4BPV0-F1
#
_cell.length_a   1.000
_cell.length_b   1.000
_cell.length_c   1.000
_cell.angle_alpha   90.00
_cell.angle_beta   90.00
_cell.angle_gamma   90.00
#
_symmetry.space_group_name_H-M   'P 1'
#
loop_
_entity.id
_entity.type
_entity.pdbx_description
1 polymer ?
#
loop_
_entity_poly.entity_id
_entity_poly.type
_entity_poly.pdbx_seq_one_letter_code
_entity_poly.pdbx_strand_id
1 'polypeptide(L)'
;MPYLIVIPAFLVWLVTRRRAVGWVAVGVLGPLMACEPLLLGYDAARWGTNCTELWLLPRTGWQISVWTLGLVPVVLILAATYRPGRRAFRAVSATLALSLVLSVAADGGPPKTVMASQDDCEDVKHIDLADIEALSSTVNKLSTDRRRLAYICSIRGLTGWRPIGSQRLAEGSPLSDAVLLDQGRRVCRGDEPDFPRGLGRYGRSQPSLSQIAFLCPETAFARLRERQRLSAETAAEYKRYRKKATAYCKRAVPDAPRPVRQFTGLVSGGESSSYFLGSGGDGSAFDSALADGLVGAAGGGVTVSTGTEGDLCLTIRAYRKAPPVAVEGWERVTEVGFDSADGQAGIGSFWEPVEAPSLTAAGPGPYRVRVHVRGQGGPERFSPEMPVEHHLIVVFPGKSKKQKTFKKTKG
;
A
#
# COMPACT_ATOMS: atom_id res chain seq x y z
N MET A 1 -18.89 28.25 19.03
CA MET A 1 -18.54 29.67 19.18
C MET A 1 -19.63 30.69 18.78
N PRO A 2 -20.62 30.45 17.89
CA PRO A 2 -21.54 31.54 17.50
C PRO A 2 -22.48 32.00 18.62
N TYR A 3 -22.79 31.11 19.57
CA TYR A 3 -23.63 31.43 20.73
C TYR A 3 -23.08 32.52 21.65
N LEU A 4 -21.76 32.75 21.65
CA LEU A 4 -21.13 33.81 22.42
C LEU A 4 -21.43 35.22 21.88
N ILE A 5 -21.85 35.33 20.62
CA ILE A 5 -22.27 36.59 20.00
C ILE A 5 -23.81 36.68 19.99
N VAL A 6 -24.48 35.56 19.72
CA VAL A 6 -25.95 35.48 19.64
C VAL A 6 -26.60 35.82 20.98
N ILE A 7 -26.12 35.26 22.09
CA ILE A 7 -26.75 35.45 23.40
C ILE A 7 -26.62 36.91 23.87
N PRO A 8 -25.44 37.57 23.82
CA PRO A 8 -25.35 38.98 24.18
C PRO A 8 -26.14 39.90 23.24
N ALA A 9 -26.11 39.66 21.93
CA ALA A 9 -26.89 40.46 20.97
C ALA A 9 -28.40 40.33 21.21
N PHE A 10 -28.87 39.11 21.52
CA PHE A 10 -30.26 38.86 21.89
C PHE A 10 -30.62 39.53 23.21
N LEU A 11 -29.77 39.46 24.24
CA LEU A 11 -30.01 40.10 25.53
C LEU A 11 -30.01 41.64 25.40
N VAL A 12 -29.07 42.22 24.66
CA VAL A 12 -29.04 43.65 24.37
C VAL A 12 -30.29 44.08 23.60
N TRP A 13 -30.74 43.29 22.63
CA TRP A 13 -32.00 43.55 21.93
C TRP A 13 -33.22 43.43 22.86
N LEU A 14 -33.28 42.39 23.70
CA LEU A 14 -34.38 42.13 24.62
C LEU A 14 -34.55 43.29 25.62
N VAL A 15 -33.43 43.83 26.11
CA VAL A 15 -33.37 44.97 27.04
C VAL A 15 -33.69 46.28 26.32
N THR A 16 -33.10 46.54 25.16
CA THR A 16 -33.25 47.85 24.47
C THR A 16 -34.55 47.96 23.67
N ARG A 17 -35.14 46.83 23.27
CA ARG A 17 -36.26 46.69 22.32
C ARG A 17 -36.09 47.50 21.02
N ARG A 18 -34.86 47.91 20.68
CA ARG A 18 -34.58 48.71 19.49
C ARG A 18 -34.58 47.82 18.25
N ARG A 19 -35.50 48.08 17.33
CA ARG A 19 -35.66 47.31 16.08
C ARG A 19 -34.37 47.23 15.25
N ALA A 20 -33.59 48.31 15.20
CA ALA A 20 -32.33 48.35 14.46
C ALA A 20 -31.34 47.28 14.92
N VAL A 21 -31.27 47.01 16.24
CA VAL A 21 -30.35 46.01 16.80
C VAL A 21 -30.76 44.60 16.38
N GLY A 22 -32.06 44.30 16.38
CA GLY A 22 -32.56 43.01 15.92
C GLY A 22 -32.33 42.77 14.42
N TRP A 23 -32.46 43.80 13.60
CA TRP A 23 -32.16 43.71 12.16
C TRP A 23 -30.68 43.49 11.87
N VAL A 24 -29.79 44.18 12.58
CA VAL A 24 -28.34 43.95 12.46
C VAL A 24 -28.01 42.52 12.90
N ALA A 25 -28.60 42.04 13.99
CA ALA A 25 -28.41 40.67 14.44
C ALA A 25 -28.89 39.64 13.39
N VAL A 26 -30.07 39.83 12.79
CA VAL A 26 -30.57 38.95 11.71
C VAL A 26 -29.67 39.02 10.47
N GLY A 27 -29.27 40.22 10.05
CA GLY A 27 -28.43 40.41 8.86
C GLY A 27 -27.04 39.79 8.98
N VAL A 28 -26.49 39.71 10.19
CA VAL A 28 -25.20 39.06 10.46
C VAL A 28 -25.35 37.56 10.70
N LEU A 29 -26.29 37.16 11.55
CA LEU A 29 -26.44 35.76 11.98
C LEU A 29 -27.13 34.89 10.92
N GLY A 30 -28.05 35.44 10.14
CA GLY A 30 -28.79 34.72 9.11
C GLY A 30 -27.87 34.08 8.06
N PRO A 31 -27.03 34.86 7.35
CA PRO A 31 -26.10 34.31 6.36
C PRO A 31 -25.11 33.33 6.97
N LEU A 32 -24.60 33.61 8.17
CA LEU A 32 -23.65 32.73 8.85
C LEU A 32 -24.26 31.36 9.16
N MET A 33 -25.50 31.34 9.68
CA MET A 33 -26.20 30.09 10.01
C MET A 33 -26.76 29.38 8.77
N ALA A 34 -27.00 30.10 7.68
CA ALA A 34 -27.46 29.54 6.41
C ALA A 34 -26.30 29.01 5.54
N CYS A 35 -25.05 29.39 5.80
CA CYS A 35 -23.90 29.02 4.98
C CYS A 35 -23.75 27.50 4.84
N GLU A 36 -23.73 26.78 5.96
CA GLU A 36 -23.58 25.31 6.00
C GLU A 36 -24.71 24.56 5.26
N PRO A 37 -26.01 24.81 5.51
CA PRO A 37 -27.08 24.13 4.77
C PRO A 37 -27.14 24.54 3.29
N LEU A 38 -26.74 25.77 2.95
CA LEU A 38 -26.63 26.19 1.55
C LEU A 38 -25.47 25.51 0.83
N LEU A 39 -24.33 25.31 1.50
CA LEU A 39 -23.21 24.54 0.98
C LEU A 39 -23.58 23.06 0.82
N LEU A 40 -24.27 22.46 1.80
CA LEU A 40 -24.83 21.12 1.65
C LEU A 40 -25.80 21.04 0.46
N GLY A 41 -26.71 22.02 0.32
CA GLY A 41 -27.65 22.07 -0.79
C GLY A 41 -26.95 22.23 -2.15
N TYR A 42 -25.93 23.06 -2.21
CA TYR A 42 -25.08 23.25 -3.39
C TYR A 42 -24.33 21.96 -3.75
N ASP A 43 -23.69 21.32 -2.78
CA ASP A 43 -22.94 20.08 -2.99
C ASP A 43 -23.87 18.91 -3.33
N ALA A 44 -25.05 18.83 -2.70
CA ALA A 44 -26.08 17.83 -3.04
C ALA A 44 -26.61 18.05 -4.46
N ALA A 45 -26.86 19.30 -4.88
CA ALA A 45 -27.26 19.61 -6.25
C ALA A 45 -26.16 19.29 -7.27
N ARG A 46 -24.88 19.45 -6.89
CA ARG A 46 -23.74 19.23 -7.78
C ARG A 46 -23.30 17.76 -7.87
N TRP A 47 -23.38 17.03 -6.75
CA TRP A 47 -22.78 15.70 -6.58
C TRP A 47 -23.80 14.61 -6.21
N GLY A 48 -25.09 14.96 -6.11
CA GLY A 48 -26.20 14.05 -5.82
C GLY A 48 -26.27 13.60 -4.36
N THR A 49 -27.15 12.62 -4.11
CA THR A 49 -27.45 12.07 -2.78
C THR A 49 -26.22 11.49 -2.06
N ASN A 50 -25.18 11.08 -2.78
CA ASN A 50 -23.95 10.54 -2.19
C ASN A 50 -23.17 11.58 -1.37
N CYS A 51 -23.35 12.88 -1.66
CA CYS A 51 -22.70 13.94 -0.87
C CYS A 51 -23.32 14.07 0.54
N THR A 52 -24.60 13.71 0.67
CA THR A 52 -25.28 13.74 1.97
C THR A 52 -24.61 12.79 2.95
N GLU A 53 -24.09 11.64 2.50
CA GLU A 53 -23.35 10.73 3.36
C GLU A 53 -22.04 11.35 3.87
N LEU A 54 -21.34 12.15 3.06
CA LEU A 54 -20.08 12.78 3.44
C LEU A 54 -20.27 13.89 4.50
N TRP A 55 -21.32 14.69 4.33
CA TRP A 55 -21.66 15.81 5.23
C TRP A 55 -22.33 15.38 6.54
N LEU A 56 -23.00 14.23 6.52
CA LEU A 56 -23.93 13.83 7.58
C LEU A 56 -23.40 12.66 8.44
N LEU A 57 -22.13 12.25 8.25
CA LEU A 57 -21.45 11.27 9.12
C LEU A 57 -20.88 11.95 10.39
N PRO A 58 -20.97 11.31 11.57
CA PRO A 58 -21.48 9.96 11.84
C PRO A 58 -22.97 9.89 12.21
N ARG A 59 -23.71 11.01 12.27
CA ARG A 59 -25.12 11.02 12.70
C ARG A 59 -25.97 11.90 11.80
N THR A 60 -26.63 11.23 10.86
CA THR A 60 -27.29 11.84 9.71
C THR A 60 -28.39 12.84 10.06
N GLY A 61 -29.01 12.68 11.24
CA GLY A 61 -30.01 13.61 11.77
C GLY A 61 -29.48 14.68 12.71
N TRP A 62 -28.31 14.47 13.36
CA TRP A 62 -27.84 15.38 14.40
C TRP A 62 -27.32 16.69 13.80
N GLN A 63 -26.55 16.62 12.71
CA GLN A 63 -26.00 17.80 12.04
C GLN A 63 -27.12 18.72 11.52
N ILE A 64 -28.11 18.14 10.84
CA ILE A 64 -29.30 18.85 10.35
C ILE A 64 -30.10 19.43 11.51
N SER A 65 -30.27 18.67 12.60
CA SER A 65 -30.95 19.16 13.81
C SER A 65 -30.21 20.34 14.43
N VAL A 66 -28.88 20.30 14.49
CA VAL A 66 -28.05 21.39 15.03
C VAL A 66 -28.15 22.64 14.14
N TRP A 67 -28.08 22.49 12.81
CA TRP A 67 -28.25 23.63 11.90
C TRP A 67 -29.65 24.23 11.99
N THR A 68 -30.68 23.38 12.05
CA THR A 68 -32.08 23.80 12.18
C THR A 68 -32.30 24.53 13.51
N LEU A 69 -31.78 23.99 14.62
CA LEU A 69 -31.80 24.64 15.94
C LEU A 69 -31.00 25.94 15.95
N GLY A 70 -29.90 26.03 15.19
CA GLY A 70 -29.10 27.24 15.01
C GLY A 70 -29.85 28.39 14.34
N LEU A 71 -30.87 28.09 13.51
CA LEU A 71 -31.73 29.09 12.88
C LEU A 71 -32.86 29.59 13.80
N VAL A 72 -33.21 28.85 14.85
CA VAL A 72 -34.30 29.21 15.77
C VAL A 72 -34.14 30.61 16.38
N PRO A 73 -32.97 31.03 16.90
CA PRO A 73 -32.78 32.39 17.42
C PRO A 73 -32.99 33.47 16.36
N VAL A 74 -32.56 33.22 15.11
CA VAL A 74 -32.75 34.17 13.99
C VAL A 74 -34.24 34.34 13.70
N VAL A 75 -34.99 33.23 13.66
CA VAL A 75 -36.45 33.24 13.45
C VAL A 75 -37.16 33.94 14.60
N LEU A 76 -36.77 33.69 15.86
CA LEU A 76 -37.37 34.33 17.03
C LEU A 76 -37.08 35.84 17.08
N ILE A 77 -35.86 36.27 16.77
CA ILE A 77 -35.50 37.70 16.66
C ILE A 77 -36.31 38.35 15.55
N LEU A 78 -36.43 37.70 14.39
CA LEU A 78 -37.23 38.20 13.27
C LEU A 78 -38.70 38.33 13.68
N ALA A 79 -39.28 37.30 14.29
CA ALA A 79 -40.68 37.30 14.74
C ALA A 79 -40.96 38.39 15.79
N ALA A 80 -39.99 38.67 16.67
CA ALA A 80 -40.18 39.63 17.76
C ALA A 80 -39.86 41.09 17.36
N THR A 81 -38.99 41.30 16.36
CA THR A 81 -38.67 42.64 15.83
C THR A 81 -39.62 43.11 14.74
N TYR A 82 -40.33 42.17 14.12
CA TYR A 82 -41.11 42.41 12.92
C TYR A 82 -42.61 42.31 13.19
N ARG A 83 -43.36 43.39 12.96
CA ARG A 83 -44.83 43.31 12.78
C ARG A 83 -45.09 43.11 11.29
N PRO A 84 -45.61 41.95 10.86
CA PRO A 84 -45.59 41.62 9.45
C PRO A 84 -46.57 42.49 8.65
N GLY A 85 -46.03 43.40 7.86
CA GLY A 85 -46.74 43.91 6.68
C GLY A 85 -46.79 42.83 5.60
N ARG A 86 -47.88 42.77 4.82
CA ARG A 86 -48.10 41.78 3.75
C ARG A 86 -46.90 41.55 2.81
N ARG A 87 -46.04 42.55 2.60
CA ARG A 87 -44.88 42.47 1.70
C ARG A 87 -43.77 41.55 2.21
N ALA A 88 -43.53 41.48 3.51
CA ALA A 88 -42.47 40.63 4.05
C ALA A 88 -42.91 39.19 4.25
N PHE A 89 -44.20 38.94 4.48
CA PHE A 89 -44.72 37.58 4.38
C PHE A 89 -44.47 37.02 2.97
N ARG A 90 -44.70 37.82 1.93
CA ARG A 90 -44.39 37.43 0.54
C ARG A 90 -42.89 37.20 0.31
N ALA A 91 -42.01 38.02 0.90
CA ALA A 91 -40.56 37.82 0.76
C ALA A 91 -40.09 36.55 1.44
N VAL A 92 -40.51 36.27 2.68
CA VAL A 92 -40.16 35.04 3.40
C VAL A 92 -40.74 33.81 2.70
N SER A 93 -41.99 33.87 2.25
CA SER A 93 -42.59 32.80 1.47
C SER A 93 -41.88 32.59 0.13
N ALA A 94 -41.43 33.65 -0.54
CA ALA A 94 -40.65 33.54 -1.78
C ALA A 94 -39.28 32.92 -1.52
N THR A 95 -38.58 33.27 -0.44
CA THR A 95 -37.30 32.65 -0.09
C THR A 95 -37.46 31.19 0.30
N LEU A 96 -38.50 30.84 1.07
CA LEU A 96 -38.84 29.45 1.40
C LEU A 96 -39.24 28.66 0.15
N ALA A 97 -40.05 29.24 -0.73
CA ALA A 97 -40.43 28.59 -1.99
C ALA A 97 -39.23 28.42 -2.92
N LEU A 98 -38.35 29.42 -3.03
CA LEU A 98 -37.15 29.35 -3.87
C LEU A 98 -36.15 28.33 -3.32
N SER A 99 -35.98 28.26 -1.99
CA SER A 99 -35.16 27.22 -1.38
C SER A 99 -35.78 25.83 -1.53
N LEU A 100 -37.11 25.68 -1.43
CA LEU A 100 -37.78 24.41 -1.73
C LEU A 100 -37.62 24.01 -3.21
N VAL A 101 -37.79 24.97 -4.13
CA VAL A 101 -37.64 24.73 -5.57
C VAL A 101 -36.20 24.40 -5.93
N LEU A 102 -35.20 25.03 -5.29
CA LEU A 102 -33.78 24.67 -5.48
C LEU A 102 -33.47 23.29 -4.90
N SER A 103 -34.09 22.90 -3.77
CA SER A 103 -33.98 21.56 -3.19
C SER A 103 -34.65 20.48 -4.05
N VAL A 104 -35.77 20.80 -4.71
CA VAL A 104 -36.46 19.89 -5.64
C VAL A 104 -35.80 19.88 -7.02
N ALA A 105 -35.19 20.98 -7.47
CA ALA A 105 -34.37 21.00 -8.68
C ALA A 105 -33.03 20.27 -8.49
N ALA A 106 -32.56 20.12 -7.25
CA ALA A 106 -31.47 19.22 -6.89
C ALA A 106 -31.86 17.72 -6.98
N ASP A 107 -33.15 17.42 -7.13
CA ASP A 107 -33.67 16.10 -7.52
C ASP A 107 -33.61 15.91 -9.06
N GLY A 108 -32.60 16.51 -9.70
CA GLY A 108 -32.19 16.14 -11.04
C GLY A 108 -31.90 14.64 -11.01
N GLY A 109 -32.69 13.88 -11.77
CA GLY A 109 -32.84 12.44 -11.63
C GLY A 109 -31.54 11.68 -11.40
N PRO A 110 -31.62 10.52 -10.72
CA PRO A 110 -30.44 9.80 -10.22
C PRO A 110 -29.38 9.72 -11.32
N PRO A 111 -28.11 10.06 -11.00
CA PRO A 111 -27.05 10.08 -11.99
C PRO A 111 -27.08 8.75 -12.74
N LYS A 112 -27.14 8.80 -14.08
CA LYS A 112 -27.16 7.60 -14.92
C LYS A 112 -26.07 6.65 -14.43
N THR A 113 -26.49 5.54 -13.85
CA THR A 113 -25.60 4.47 -13.41
C THR A 113 -24.95 3.91 -14.67
N VAL A 114 -23.62 3.88 -14.68
CA VAL A 114 -22.87 3.34 -15.83
C VAL A 114 -22.92 1.82 -15.78
N MET A 115 -22.94 1.27 -14.57
CA MET A 115 -23.15 -0.14 -14.29
C MET A 115 -24.51 -0.29 -13.58
N ALA A 116 -25.49 -0.88 -14.26
CA ALA A 116 -26.81 -1.15 -13.71
C ALA A 116 -26.81 -2.44 -12.88
N SER A 117 -26.06 -3.45 -13.31
CA SER A 117 -25.85 -4.71 -12.57
C SER A 117 -24.41 -5.21 -12.71
N GLN A 118 -24.04 -6.22 -11.92
CA GLN A 118 -22.73 -6.88 -12.09
C GLN A 118 -22.63 -7.63 -13.42
N ASP A 119 -23.75 -8.07 -13.98
CA ASP A 119 -23.79 -8.81 -15.25
C ASP A 119 -23.34 -7.94 -16.43
N ASP A 120 -23.48 -6.62 -16.33
CA ASP A 120 -22.95 -5.67 -17.31
C ASP A 120 -21.42 -5.81 -17.48
N CYS A 121 -20.72 -6.36 -16.48
CA CYS A 121 -19.29 -6.57 -16.51
C CYS A 121 -18.84 -7.83 -17.26
N GLU A 122 -19.74 -8.77 -17.59
CA GLU A 122 -19.35 -10.00 -18.30
C GLU A 122 -18.74 -9.70 -19.67
N ASP A 123 -19.27 -8.71 -20.38
CA ASP A 123 -18.78 -8.27 -21.70
C ASP A 123 -17.36 -7.66 -21.67
N VAL A 124 -16.84 -7.30 -20.49
CA VAL A 124 -15.55 -6.62 -20.32
C VAL A 124 -14.57 -7.39 -19.42
N LYS A 125 -14.92 -8.63 -19.05
CA LYS A 125 -14.20 -9.45 -18.06
C LYS A 125 -12.88 -10.05 -18.57
N HIS A 126 -12.70 -10.13 -19.88
CA HIS A 126 -11.59 -10.82 -20.53
C HIS A 126 -10.41 -9.91 -20.93
N ILE A 127 -10.32 -8.71 -20.36
CA ILE A 127 -9.26 -7.76 -20.71
C ILE A 127 -8.04 -8.02 -19.82
N ASP A 128 -6.95 -8.51 -20.42
CA ASP A 128 -5.66 -8.63 -19.75
C ASP A 128 -5.09 -7.23 -19.49
N LEU A 129 -4.95 -6.87 -18.21
CA LEU A 129 -4.43 -5.58 -17.78
C LEU A 129 -2.90 -5.55 -17.67
N ALA A 130 -2.23 -6.71 -17.78
CA ALA A 130 -0.78 -6.84 -17.69
C ALA A 130 -0.09 -6.66 -19.04
N ASP A 131 -0.72 -7.10 -20.13
CA ASP A 131 -0.23 -6.90 -21.49
C ASP A 131 -0.65 -5.53 -22.05
N ILE A 132 0.31 -4.61 -22.16
CA ILE A 132 0.10 -3.24 -22.63
C ILE A 132 -0.40 -3.21 -24.09
N GLU A 133 0.08 -4.11 -24.95
CA GLU A 133 -0.29 -4.14 -26.37
C GLU A 133 -1.71 -4.69 -26.55
N ALA A 134 -2.02 -5.80 -25.87
CA ALA A 134 -3.37 -6.37 -25.86
C ALA A 134 -4.39 -5.40 -25.26
N LEU A 135 -4.03 -4.72 -24.16
CA LEU A 135 -4.86 -3.70 -23.53
C LEU A 135 -5.09 -2.52 -24.48
N SER A 136 -4.05 -2.01 -25.14
CA SER A 136 -4.18 -0.90 -26.10
C SER A 136 -5.07 -1.23 -27.28
N SER A 137 -4.87 -2.40 -27.88
CA SER A 137 -5.73 -2.91 -28.97
C SER A 137 -7.19 -3.01 -28.54
N THR A 138 -7.44 -3.54 -27.34
CA THR A 138 -8.79 -3.71 -26.81
C THR A 138 -9.46 -2.38 -26.51
N VAL A 139 -8.80 -1.49 -25.76
CA VAL A 139 -9.33 -0.18 -25.39
C VAL A 139 -9.67 0.64 -26.63
N ASN A 140 -8.82 0.62 -27.65
CA ASN A 140 -9.04 1.38 -28.88
C ASN A 140 -10.30 0.93 -29.64
N LYS A 141 -10.70 -0.34 -29.54
CA LYS A 141 -11.91 -0.91 -30.17
C LYS A 141 -13.19 -0.61 -29.38
N LEU A 142 -13.10 -0.30 -28.09
CA LEU A 142 -14.27 -0.02 -27.25
C LEU A 142 -14.82 1.38 -27.50
N SER A 143 -16.15 1.50 -27.51
CA SER A 143 -16.84 2.80 -27.47
C SER A 143 -16.62 3.51 -26.13
N THR A 144 -16.82 4.83 -26.10
CA THR A 144 -16.64 5.64 -24.89
C THR A 144 -17.44 5.12 -23.69
N ASP A 145 -18.68 4.67 -23.90
CA ASP A 145 -19.51 4.16 -22.81
C ASP A 145 -19.06 2.77 -22.34
N ARG A 146 -18.66 1.88 -23.26
CA ARG A 146 -18.06 0.59 -22.90
C ARG A 146 -16.73 0.75 -22.16
N ARG A 147 -15.93 1.76 -22.51
CA ARG A 147 -14.72 2.11 -21.75
C ARG A 147 -15.04 2.56 -20.33
N ARG A 148 -16.06 3.42 -20.15
CA ARG A 148 -16.50 3.85 -18.80
C ARG A 148 -16.97 2.66 -17.97
N LEU A 149 -17.72 1.74 -18.58
CA LEU A 149 -18.15 0.50 -17.93
C LEU A 149 -16.95 -0.38 -17.56
N ALA A 150 -16.02 -0.62 -18.49
CA ALA A 150 -14.80 -1.40 -18.23
C ALA A 150 -13.96 -0.81 -17.09
N TYR A 151 -13.83 0.53 -17.05
CA TYR A 151 -13.20 1.23 -15.93
C TYR A 151 -13.91 0.92 -14.60
N ILE A 152 -15.24 1.10 -14.54
CA ILE A 152 -16.03 0.83 -13.32
C ILE A 152 -15.90 -0.64 -12.90
N CYS A 153 -16.04 -1.60 -13.82
CA CYS A 153 -15.90 -3.02 -13.55
C CYS A 153 -14.50 -3.37 -13.01
N SER A 154 -13.45 -2.78 -13.61
CA SER A 154 -12.07 -3.03 -13.18
C SER A 154 -11.77 -2.46 -11.79
N ILE A 155 -12.24 -1.24 -11.50
CA ILE A 155 -12.13 -0.61 -10.17
C ILE A 155 -12.97 -1.34 -9.15
N ARG A 156 -14.10 -1.93 -9.57
CA ARG A 156 -14.92 -2.78 -8.71
C ARG A 156 -14.37 -4.20 -8.51
N GLY A 157 -13.27 -4.57 -9.19
CA GLY A 157 -12.64 -5.88 -9.06
C GLY A 157 -13.47 -7.02 -9.64
N LEU A 158 -14.25 -6.72 -10.70
CA LEU A 158 -15.14 -7.67 -11.40
C LEU A 158 -14.51 -8.26 -12.68
N THR A 159 -13.37 -7.73 -13.15
CA THR A 159 -12.72 -8.14 -14.41
C THR A 159 -11.72 -9.30 -14.26
N GLY A 160 -12.04 -10.31 -13.46
CA GLY A 160 -11.34 -11.61 -13.48
C GLY A 160 -9.93 -11.71 -12.89
N TRP A 161 -9.12 -10.64 -12.86
CA TRP A 161 -7.78 -10.66 -12.25
C TRP A 161 -7.80 -10.08 -10.83
N ARG A 162 -7.39 -10.88 -9.84
CA ARG A 162 -7.30 -10.47 -8.44
C ARG A 162 -5.91 -10.75 -7.87
N PRO A 163 -5.23 -9.73 -7.33
CA PRO A 163 -4.16 -9.97 -6.38
C PRO A 163 -4.71 -10.73 -5.16
N ILE A 164 -3.95 -11.70 -4.67
CA ILE A 164 -4.22 -12.42 -3.41
C ILE A 164 -4.43 -11.36 -2.30
N GLY A 165 -5.53 -11.44 -1.56
CA GLY A 165 -5.88 -10.50 -0.48
C GLY A 165 -6.79 -9.33 -0.85
N SER A 166 -7.14 -9.15 -2.14
CA SER A 166 -8.17 -8.18 -2.52
C SER A 166 -9.58 -8.68 -2.16
N GLN A 167 -10.18 -8.09 -1.12
CA GLN A 167 -11.58 -8.38 -0.77
C GLN A 167 -12.47 -8.08 -1.98
N ARG A 168 -13.48 -8.94 -2.25
CA ARG A 168 -14.60 -8.50 -3.10
C ARG A 168 -15.11 -7.23 -2.42
N LEU A 169 -15.39 -6.20 -3.21
CA LEU A 169 -16.34 -5.22 -2.70
C LEU A 169 -17.57 -6.00 -2.29
N ALA A 170 -17.93 -5.89 -1.02
CA ALA A 170 -19.25 -6.26 -0.60
C ALA A 170 -20.22 -5.58 -1.57
N GLU A 171 -21.19 -6.35 -2.04
CA GLU A 171 -22.43 -5.81 -2.61
C GLU A 171 -22.86 -4.61 -1.76
N GLY A 172 -22.94 -3.41 -2.37
CA GLY A 172 -23.23 -2.17 -1.64
C GLY A 172 -22.03 -1.28 -1.29
N SER A 173 -20.95 -1.25 -2.09
CA SER A 173 -19.95 -0.16 -2.00
C SER A 173 -20.68 1.20 -2.02
N PRO A 174 -20.46 2.10 -1.04
CA PRO A 174 -21.22 3.35 -0.93
C PRO A 174 -20.87 4.37 -2.03
N LEU A 175 -19.85 4.10 -2.84
CA LEU A 175 -19.40 5.01 -3.88
C LEU A 175 -20.18 4.79 -5.17
N SER A 176 -20.80 5.85 -5.66
CA SER A 176 -21.45 5.85 -6.97
C SER A 176 -20.45 5.82 -8.12
N ASP A 177 -20.89 5.33 -9.28
CA ASP A 177 -20.07 5.29 -10.49
C ASP A 177 -19.58 6.69 -10.90
N ALA A 178 -20.38 7.73 -10.66
CA ALA A 178 -20.02 9.11 -10.94
C ALA A 178 -18.78 9.55 -10.16
N VAL A 179 -18.70 9.21 -8.86
CA VAL A 179 -17.54 9.51 -8.02
C VAL A 179 -16.30 8.76 -8.52
N LEU A 180 -16.43 7.49 -8.86
CA LEU A 180 -15.32 6.68 -9.37
C LEU A 180 -14.81 7.21 -10.73
N LEU A 181 -15.71 7.63 -11.62
CA LEU A 181 -15.36 8.23 -12.91
C LEU A 181 -14.69 9.59 -12.76
N ASP A 182 -15.16 10.45 -11.85
CA ASP A 182 -14.51 11.73 -11.56
C ASP A 182 -13.10 11.51 -11.01
N GLN A 183 -12.93 10.57 -10.09
CA GLN A 183 -11.62 10.17 -9.56
C GLN A 183 -10.68 9.75 -10.70
N GLY A 184 -11.13 8.88 -11.60
CA GLY A 184 -10.32 8.44 -12.73
C GLY A 184 -9.95 9.60 -13.67
N ARG A 185 -10.88 10.51 -13.95
CA ARG A 185 -10.63 11.70 -14.77
C ARG A 185 -9.64 12.68 -14.14
N ARG A 186 -9.62 12.83 -12.81
CA ARG A 186 -8.60 13.61 -12.09
C ARG A 186 -7.21 13.04 -12.30
N VAL A 187 -7.06 11.73 -12.12
CA VAL A 187 -5.79 11.03 -12.38
C VAL A 187 -5.34 11.20 -13.84
N CYS A 188 -6.28 11.16 -14.79
CA CYS A 188 -6.00 11.44 -16.20
C CYS A 188 -5.44 12.84 -16.47
N ARG A 189 -5.85 13.86 -15.68
CA ARG A 189 -5.31 15.22 -15.77
C ARG A 189 -3.95 15.39 -15.08
N GLY A 190 -3.47 14.36 -14.38
CA GLY A 190 -2.26 14.44 -13.58
C GLY A 190 -2.48 15.13 -12.24
N ASP A 191 -3.74 15.31 -11.82
CA ASP A 191 -4.04 15.74 -10.46
C ASP A 191 -3.46 14.67 -9.52
N GLU A 192 -2.44 15.01 -8.73
CA GLU A 192 -2.05 14.16 -7.61
C GLU A 192 -3.26 14.09 -6.70
N PRO A 193 -3.87 12.90 -6.50
CA PRO A 193 -5.01 12.83 -5.62
C PRO A 193 -4.50 13.20 -4.24
N ASP A 194 -4.96 14.34 -3.71
CA ASP A 194 -5.09 14.54 -2.28
C ASP A 194 -5.94 13.37 -1.81
N PHE A 195 -5.30 12.26 -1.44
CA PHE A 195 -6.00 11.06 -1.06
C PHE A 195 -6.84 11.47 0.14
N PRO A 196 -8.17 11.63 0.01
CA PRO A 196 -8.93 11.97 1.17
C PRO A 196 -8.81 10.73 2.04
N ARG A 197 -8.38 10.90 3.28
CA ARG A 197 -8.40 9.84 4.30
C ARG A 197 -9.75 9.08 4.30
N GLY A 198 -10.81 9.69 3.76
CA GLY A 198 -12.12 9.10 3.49
C GLY A 198 -12.15 7.92 2.51
N LEU A 199 -11.48 7.95 1.34
CA LEU A 199 -11.56 6.83 0.37
C LEU A 199 -10.75 5.60 0.83
N GLY A 200 -9.61 5.84 1.47
CA GLY A 200 -8.82 4.79 2.11
C GLY A 200 -9.58 4.07 3.22
N ARG A 201 -10.48 4.77 3.94
CA ARG A 201 -11.37 4.18 4.96
C ARG A 201 -12.35 3.15 4.36
N TYR A 202 -12.65 3.24 3.06
CA TYR A 202 -13.44 2.26 2.33
C TYR A 202 -12.58 1.19 1.62
N GLY A 203 -11.30 1.07 1.99
CA GLY A 203 -10.37 0.06 1.44
C GLY A 203 -10.00 0.28 -0.02
N ARG A 204 -10.06 1.52 -0.53
CA ARG A 204 -9.78 1.83 -1.94
C ARG A 204 -8.34 2.26 -2.19
N SER A 205 -7.66 1.53 -3.07
CA SER A 205 -6.38 1.92 -3.68
C SER A 205 -6.59 2.89 -4.85
N GLN A 206 -5.52 3.60 -5.26
CA GLN A 206 -5.57 4.42 -6.48
C GLN A 206 -5.81 3.56 -7.71
N PRO A 207 -6.52 4.10 -8.73
CA PRO A 207 -6.62 3.41 -10.00
C PRO A 207 -5.22 3.22 -10.60
N SER A 208 -4.91 2.01 -11.05
CA SER A 208 -3.66 1.71 -11.74
C SER A 208 -3.61 2.39 -13.12
N LEU A 209 -2.41 2.50 -13.70
CA LEU A 209 -2.24 3.04 -15.06
C LEU A 209 -3.05 2.22 -16.09
N SER A 210 -3.11 0.89 -15.92
CA SER A 210 -3.92 0.02 -16.78
C SER A 210 -5.43 0.28 -16.62
N GLN A 211 -5.90 0.61 -15.41
CA GLN A 211 -7.31 0.94 -15.18
C GLN A 211 -7.67 2.30 -15.80
N ILE A 212 -6.87 3.34 -15.61
CA ILE A 212 -7.17 4.67 -16.20
C ILE A 212 -7.05 4.67 -17.73
N ALA A 213 -6.41 3.67 -18.35
CA ALA A 213 -6.32 3.54 -19.79
C ALA A 213 -7.70 3.49 -20.48
N PHE A 214 -8.71 2.96 -19.80
CA PHE A 214 -10.09 3.02 -20.28
C PHE A 214 -10.61 4.47 -20.40
N LEU A 215 -10.24 5.36 -19.48
CA LEU A 215 -10.74 6.75 -19.47
C LEU A 215 -9.90 7.70 -20.32
N CYS A 216 -8.58 7.53 -20.30
CA CYS A 216 -7.62 8.40 -21.01
C CYS A 216 -6.50 7.56 -21.63
N PRO A 217 -6.79 6.84 -22.74
CA PRO A 217 -5.86 5.88 -23.33
C PRO A 217 -4.51 6.50 -23.71
N GLU A 218 -4.52 7.68 -24.33
CA GLU A 218 -3.28 8.34 -24.79
C GLU A 218 -2.31 8.60 -23.62
N THR A 219 -2.80 9.28 -22.57
CA THR A 219 -2.02 9.58 -21.36
C THR A 219 -1.58 8.31 -20.64
N ALA A 220 -2.48 7.34 -20.49
CA ALA A 220 -2.20 6.10 -19.78
C ALA A 220 -1.15 5.25 -20.50
N PHE A 221 -1.28 5.04 -21.82
CA PHE A 221 -0.33 4.25 -22.59
C PHE A 221 1.03 4.94 -22.75
N ALA A 222 1.07 6.27 -22.79
CA ALA A 222 2.33 7.01 -22.72
C ALA A 222 3.07 6.72 -21.39
N ARG A 223 2.37 6.83 -20.26
CA ARG A 223 2.94 6.54 -18.93
C ARG A 223 3.30 5.07 -18.72
N LEU A 224 2.50 4.13 -19.24
CA LEU A 224 2.78 2.69 -19.17
C LEU A 224 4.07 2.33 -19.92
N ARG A 225 4.23 2.85 -21.15
CA ARG A 225 5.45 2.63 -21.94
C ARG A 225 6.68 3.23 -21.27
N GLU A 226 6.56 4.43 -20.70
CA GLU A 226 7.66 5.04 -19.95
C GLU A 226 8.03 4.22 -18.72
N ARG A 227 7.05 3.74 -17.94
CA ARG A 227 7.29 2.83 -16.81
C ARG A 227 7.96 1.53 -17.26
N GLN A 228 7.53 0.96 -18.38
CA GLN A 228 8.14 -0.25 -18.93
C GLN A 228 9.60 0.00 -19.36
N ARG A 229 9.87 1.14 -20.00
CA ARG A 229 11.23 1.56 -20.37
C ARG A 229 12.12 1.70 -19.15
N LEU A 230 11.68 2.47 -18.15
CA LEU A 230 12.42 2.66 -16.89
C LEU A 230 12.64 1.32 -16.17
N SER A 231 11.63 0.46 -16.10
CA SER A 231 11.76 -0.88 -15.50
C SER A 231 12.77 -1.75 -16.25
N ALA A 232 12.78 -1.73 -17.59
CA ALA A 232 13.75 -2.46 -18.40
C ALA A 232 15.18 -1.92 -18.22
N GLU A 233 15.34 -0.59 -18.12
CA GLU A 233 16.62 0.08 -17.84
C GLU A 233 17.16 -0.33 -16.47
N THR A 234 16.34 -0.23 -15.42
CA THR A 234 16.70 -0.66 -14.06
C THR A 234 17.03 -2.16 -14.01
N ALA A 235 16.26 -3.01 -14.70
CA ALA A 235 16.53 -4.44 -14.76
C ALA A 235 17.87 -4.75 -15.47
N ALA A 236 18.18 -4.02 -16.54
CA ALA A 236 19.44 -4.16 -17.26
C ALA A 236 20.64 -3.70 -16.40
N GLU A 237 20.50 -2.59 -15.67
CA GLU A 237 21.48 -2.09 -14.71
C GLU A 237 21.72 -3.12 -13.59
N TYR A 238 20.65 -3.60 -12.97
CA TYR A 238 20.70 -4.61 -11.91
C TYR A 238 21.40 -5.91 -12.39
N LYS A 239 21.11 -6.36 -13.62
CA LYS A 239 21.79 -7.51 -14.23
C LYS A 239 23.29 -7.28 -14.42
N ARG A 240 23.71 -6.06 -14.83
CA ARG A 240 25.13 -5.69 -14.95
C ARG A 240 25.80 -5.68 -13.58
N TYR A 241 25.15 -5.09 -12.58
CA TYR A 241 25.61 -5.08 -11.19
C TYR A 241 25.81 -6.51 -10.67
N ARG A 242 24.79 -7.38 -10.74
CA ARG A 242 24.90 -8.77 -10.25
C ARG A 242 26.03 -9.55 -10.92
N LYS A 243 26.25 -9.35 -12.23
CA LYS A 243 27.39 -9.97 -12.94
C LYS A 243 28.74 -9.47 -12.40
N LYS A 244 28.90 -8.16 -12.21
CA LYS A 244 30.12 -7.53 -11.67
C LYS A 244 30.38 -7.98 -10.23
N ALA A 245 29.36 -7.97 -9.38
CA ALA A 245 29.42 -8.37 -7.98
C ALA A 245 29.64 -9.88 -7.80
N THR A 246 29.01 -10.74 -8.59
CA THR A 246 29.30 -12.18 -8.58
C THR A 246 30.75 -12.47 -8.97
N ALA A 247 31.29 -11.78 -9.98
CA ALA A 247 32.69 -11.92 -10.37
C ALA A 247 33.65 -11.44 -9.28
N TYR A 248 33.29 -10.38 -8.56
CA TYR A 248 34.00 -9.91 -7.37
C TYR A 248 34.02 -10.98 -6.27
N CYS A 249 32.85 -11.54 -5.91
CA CYS A 249 32.76 -12.60 -4.91
C CYS A 249 33.59 -13.83 -5.26
N LYS A 250 33.61 -14.24 -6.53
CA LYS A 250 34.41 -15.38 -7.01
C LYS A 250 35.92 -15.18 -6.85
N ARG A 251 36.41 -13.94 -6.95
CA ARG A 251 37.84 -13.63 -6.71
C ARG A 251 38.21 -13.62 -5.22
N ALA A 252 37.24 -13.39 -4.35
CA ALA A 252 37.43 -13.31 -2.90
C ALA A 252 37.34 -14.68 -2.20
N VAL A 253 37.13 -15.77 -2.95
CA VAL A 253 37.02 -17.13 -2.43
C VAL A 253 38.37 -17.58 -1.85
N PRO A 254 38.48 -17.94 -0.56
CA PRO A 254 39.74 -18.38 0.01
C PRO A 254 40.17 -19.74 -0.53
N ASP A 255 41.48 -19.97 -0.60
CA ASP A 255 42.04 -21.30 -0.88
C ASP A 255 41.65 -22.30 0.22
N ALA A 256 41.31 -23.51 -0.18
CA ALA A 256 40.95 -24.60 0.72
C ALA A 256 41.08 -25.95 0.02
N PRO A 257 41.03 -27.08 0.77
CA PRO A 257 40.91 -28.40 0.17
C PRO A 257 39.76 -28.47 -0.82
N ARG A 258 39.92 -29.27 -1.88
CA ARG A 258 38.92 -29.37 -2.95
C ARG A 258 37.59 -29.90 -2.41
N PRO A 259 36.49 -29.12 -2.48
CA PRO A 259 35.17 -29.59 -2.07
C PRO A 259 34.58 -30.52 -3.13
N VAL A 260 33.59 -31.33 -2.73
CA VAL A 260 32.83 -32.18 -3.65
C VAL A 260 31.82 -31.33 -4.44
N ARG A 261 31.26 -30.30 -3.80
CA ARG A 261 30.38 -29.32 -4.44
C ARG A 261 30.77 -27.92 -3.96
N GLN A 262 30.78 -26.95 -4.87
CA GLN A 262 31.03 -25.56 -4.54
C GLN A 262 30.04 -24.66 -5.28
N PHE A 263 29.57 -23.63 -4.59
CA PHE A 263 28.80 -22.53 -5.14
C PHE A 263 29.39 -21.21 -4.65
N THR A 264 29.45 -20.22 -5.53
CA THR A 264 29.77 -18.84 -5.15
C THR A 264 28.86 -17.89 -5.92
N GLY A 265 28.13 -17.07 -5.19
CA GLY A 265 27.14 -16.15 -5.73
C GLY A 265 26.79 -15.02 -4.76
N LEU A 266 25.77 -14.26 -5.12
CA LEU A 266 25.18 -13.22 -4.30
C LEU A 266 23.95 -13.77 -3.60
N VAL A 267 23.77 -13.36 -2.34
CA VAL A 267 22.55 -13.60 -1.58
C VAL A 267 22.19 -12.28 -0.90
N SER A 268 20.91 -11.93 -0.88
CA SER A 268 20.41 -10.77 -0.14
C SER A 268 19.96 -11.20 1.26
N GLY A 269 20.30 -10.38 2.26
CA GLY A 269 19.79 -10.55 3.62
C GLY A 269 18.30 -10.25 3.74
N GLY A 270 17.77 -9.39 2.87
CA GLY A 270 16.37 -8.96 2.88
C GLY A 270 15.94 -8.29 4.18
N GLU A 271 14.64 -8.05 4.34
CA GLU A 271 14.06 -7.48 5.57
C GLU A 271 14.39 -8.28 6.85
N SER A 272 14.64 -9.58 6.73
CA SER A 272 14.98 -10.42 7.87
C SER A 272 16.48 -10.45 8.19
N SER A 273 17.32 -9.73 7.41
CA SER A 273 18.79 -9.77 7.49
C SER A 273 19.31 -11.20 7.71
N SER A 274 18.85 -12.15 6.90
CA SER A 274 19.17 -13.57 7.08
C SER A 274 18.88 -14.43 5.84
N TYR A 275 19.55 -15.58 5.77
CA TYR A 275 19.23 -16.66 4.83
C TYR A 275 19.23 -18.01 5.55
N PHE A 276 18.66 -19.03 4.92
CA PHE A 276 18.51 -20.35 5.51
C PHE A 276 19.12 -21.46 4.66
N LEU A 277 19.51 -22.54 5.33
CA LEU A 277 20.03 -23.78 4.77
C LEU A 277 19.16 -24.95 5.24
N GLY A 278 18.98 -25.97 4.40
CA GLY A 278 18.18 -27.14 4.75
C GLY A 278 16.70 -27.01 4.44
N SER A 279 15.89 -27.89 5.02
CA SER A 279 14.43 -27.87 4.87
C SER A 279 13.90 -26.77 5.80
N GLY A 280 13.35 -25.70 5.22
CA GLY A 280 12.88 -24.51 5.96
C GLY A 280 12.12 -24.88 7.24
N GLY A 281 12.51 -24.26 8.36
CA GLY A 281 11.97 -24.55 9.69
C GLY A 281 10.71 -23.75 10.03
N ASP A 282 10.12 -24.08 11.18
CA ASP A 282 8.99 -23.38 11.83
C ASP A 282 9.35 -22.00 12.42
N GLY A 283 10.48 -21.40 12.00
CA GLY A 283 11.03 -20.16 12.55
C GLY A 283 11.98 -20.35 13.74
N SER A 284 12.00 -21.51 14.40
CA SER A 284 12.86 -21.74 15.58
C SER A 284 14.37 -21.59 15.31
N ALA A 285 14.82 -21.89 14.08
CA ALA A 285 16.20 -21.70 13.66
C ALA A 285 16.56 -20.20 13.57
N PHE A 286 15.60 -19.36 13.18
CA PHE A 286 15.76 -17.91 13.14
C PHE A 286 15.84 -17.32 14.56
N ASP A 287 14.95 -17.73 15.47
CA ASP A 287 15.01 -17.31 16.88
C ASP A 287 16.35 -17.69 17.52
N SER A 288 16.83 -18.91 17.22
CA SER A 288 18.14 -19.37 17.69
C SER A 288 19.29 -18.55 17.11
N ALA A 289 19.20 -18.13 15.83
CA ALA A 289 20.21 -17.30 15.18
C ALA A 289 20.24 -15.88 15.77
N LEU A 290 19.08 -15.31 16.07
CA LEU A 290 18.95 -14.03 16.76
C LEU A 290 19.58 -14.08 18.16
N ALA A 291 19.33 -15.16 18.92
CA ALA A 291 19.91 -15.34 20.24
C ALA A 291 21.45 -15.48 20.21
N ASP A 292 22.00 -16.18 19.22
CA ASP A 292 23.46 -16.30 19.03
C ASP A 292 24.11 -15.02 18.47
N GLY A 293 23.36 -14.30 17.64
CA GLY A 293 23.83 -13.15 16.87
C GLY A 293 24.61 -13.53 15.60
N LEU A 294 24.51 -14.78 15.13
CA LEU A 294 25.03 -15.19 13.82
C LEU A 294 24.30 -16.42 13.26
N VAL A 295 24.28 -17.54 13.98
CA VAL A 295 23.77 -18.80 13.39
C VAL A 295 22.98 -19.61 14.40
N GLY A 296 21.83 -20.12 13.95
CA GLY A 296 20.95 -20.98 14.71
C GLY A 296 20.58 -22.21 13.91
N ALA A 297 20.54 -23.36 14.56
CA ALA A 297 20.06 -24.60 13.95
C ALA A 297 18.89 -25.15 14.78
N ALA A 298 17.79 -25.44 14.11
CA ALA A 298 16.64 -26.07 14.75
C ALA A 298 15.90 -26.93 13.71
N GLY A 299 15.46 -28.11 14.12
CA GLY A 299 14.88 -29.10 13.22
C GLY A 299 15.84 -29.45 12.07
N GLY A 300 15.31 -29.45 10.85
CA GLY A 300 16.04 -29.74 9.61
C GLY A 300 16.69 -28.54 8.93
N GLY A 301 16.72 -27.37 9.61
CA GLY A 301 17.16 -26.10 9.04
C GLY A 301 18.23 -25.38 9.86
N VAL A 302 18.98 -24.52 9.19
CA VAL A 302 19.94 -23.59 9.79
C VAL A 302 19.64 -22.20 9.27
N THR A 303 19.53 -21.21 10.15
CA THR A 303 19.42 -19.81 9.78
C THR A 303 20.73 -19.11 10.08
N VAL A 304 21.19 -18.28 9.14
CA VAL A 304 22.37 -17.45 9.27
C VAL A 304 21.95 -15.99 9.16
N SER A 305 22.19 -15.23 10.22
CA SER A 305 22.03 -13.77 10.24
C SER A 305 23.13 -13.10 9.43
N THR A 306 22.76 -12.03 8.75
CA THR A 306 23.63 -11.15 7.98
C THR A 306 23.74 -9.82 8.70
N GLY A 307 24.78 -9.04 8.39
CA GLY A 307 24.95 -7.66 8.88
C GLY A 307 24.35 -6.61 7.95
N THR A 308 23.60 -7.02 6.92
CA THR A 308 22.99 -6.14 5.92
C THR A 308 21.71 -6.73 5.35
N GLU A 309 20.78 -5.87 4.97
CA GLU A 309 19.60 -6.23 4.16
C GLU A 309 19.96 -6.40 2.67
N GLY A 310 21.09 -5.81 2.24
CA GLY A 310 21.58 -5.84 0.87
C GLY A 310 22.26 -7.15 0.45
N ASP A 311 22.98 -7.08 -0.67
CA ASP A 311 23.72 -8.23 -1.22
C ASP A 311 25.02 -8.51 -0.45
N LEU A 312 25.29 -9.78 -0.17
CA LEU A 312 26.54 -10.30 0.39
C LEU A 312 27.18 -11.36 -0.51
N CYS A 313 28.50 -11.52 -0.39
CA CYS A 313 29.22 -12.57 -1.09
C CYS A 313 29.09 -13.92 -0.36
N LEU A 314 28.36 -14.86 -0.94
CA LEU A 314 28.21 -16.19 -0.36
C LEU A 314 29.03 -17.23 -1.12
N THR A 315 29.87 -17.97 -0.41
CA THR A 315 30.51 -19.18 -0.90
C THR A 315 30.08 -20.37 -0.07
N ILE A 316 29.67 -21.45 -0.72
CA ILE A 316 29.30 -22.70 -0.08
C ILE A 316 30.20 -23.82 -0.57
N ARG A 317 30.70 -24.64 0.35
CA ARG A 317 31.56 -25.79 0.07
C ARG A 317 31.05 -27.01 0.82
N ALA A 318 30.66 -28.04 0.08
CA ALA A 318 30.25 -29.32 0.64
C ALA A 318 31.38 -30.36 0.54
N TYR A 319 31.64 -31.06 1.65
CA TYR A 319 32.67 -32.08 1.76
C TYR A 319 32.09 -33.40 2.24
N ARG A 320 32.75 -34.52 1.90
CA ARG A 320 32.41 -35.86 2.43
C ARG A 320 32.98 -36.12 3.82
N LYS A 321 33.93 -35.30 4.27
CA LYS A 321 34.60 -35.37 5.58
C LYS A 321 34.86 -33.95 6.09
N ALA A 322 34.99 -33.79 7.40
CA ALA A 322 35.30 -32.50 8.01
C ALA A 322 36.65 -31.95 7.49
N PRO A 323 36.68 -30.78 6.83
CA PRO A 323 37.93 -30.13 6.48
C PRO A 323 38.56 -29.44 7.71
N PRO A 324 39.88 -29.15 7.68
CA PRO A 324 40.55 -28.35 8.72
C PRO A 324 39.82 -27.04 8.99
N VAL A 325 39.91 -26.55 10.23
CA VAL A 325 39.30 -25.28 10.63
C VAL A 325 40.23 -24.14 10.19
N ALA A 326 39.74 -23.26 9.33
CA ALA A 326 40.45 -22.05 8.91
C ALA A 326 39.82 -20.82 9.58
N VAL A 327 40.54 -20.18 10.50
CA VAL A 327 40.07 -19.00 11.25
C VAL A 327 40.76 -17.69 10.83
N GLU A 328 41.83 -17.80 10.05
CA GLU A 328 42.58 -16.65 9.55
C GLU A 328 41.75 -15.88 8.51
N GLY A 329 41.83 -14.55 8.54
CA GLY A 329 41.07 -13.68 7.64
C GLY A 329 39.55 -13.60 7.90
N TRP A 330 39.04 -14.31 8.90
CA TRP A 330 37.62 -14.30 9.32
C TRP A 330 37.43 -13.58 10.65
N GLU A 331 36.31 -12.88 10.82
CA GLU A 331 35.96 -12.20 12.08
C GLU A 331 35.20 -13.13 13.04
N ARG A 332 34.34 -13.98 12.47
CA ARG A 332 33.53 -14.94 13.23
C ARG A 332 33.53 -16.29 12.53
N VAL A 333 33.70 -17.36 13.32
CA VAL A 333 33.61 -18.74 12.84
C VAL A 333 32.82 -19.56 13.84
N THR A 334 31.63 -20.01 13.45
CA THR A 334 30.71 -20.78 14.29
C THR A 334 30.24 -22.04 13.55
N GLU A 335 30.13 -23.15 14.26
CA GLU A 335 29.70 -24.43 13.71
C GLU A 335 28.52 -25.01 14.47
N VAL A 336 27.47 -25.36 13.74
CA VAL A 336 26.21 -25.94 14.25
C VAL A 336 25.93 -27.27 13.55
N GLY A 337 25.05 -28.09 14.13
CA GLY A 337 24.61 -29.35 13.53
C GLY A 337 23.13 -29.31 13.16
N PHE A 338 22.77 -29.91 12.03
CA PHE A 338 21.37 -30.05 11.57
C PHE A 338 21.16 -31.44 10.95
N ASP A 339 19.90 -31.84 10.75
CA ASP A 339 19.55 -33.09 10.07
C ASP A 339 18.97 -32.81 8.68
N SER A 340 19.41 -33.55 7.67
CA SER A 340 18.78 -33.56 6.36
C SER A 340 18.21 -34.95 6.12
N ALA A 341 16.89 -35.08 6.31
CA ALA A 341 16.20 -36.36 6.23
C ALA A 341 16.15 -36.93 4.79
N ASP A 342 16.07 -36.05 3.79
CA ASP A 342 16.00 -36.41 2.36
C ASP A 342 17.37 -36.38 1.66
N GLY A 343 18.40 -35.85 2.32
CA GLY A 343 19.71 -35.63 1.70
C GLY A 343 19.68 -34.57 0.59
N GLN A 344 18.73 -33.64 0.59
CA GLN A 344 18.56 -32.59 -0.42
C GLN A 344 18.57 -31.18 0.16
N ALA A 345 19.29 -30.95 1.26
CA ALA A 345 19.38 -29.62 1.87
C ALA A 345 19.82 -28.57 0.83
N GLY A 346 18.97 -27.55 0.63
CA GLY A 346 19.23 -26.42 -0.24
C GLY A 346 19.61 -25.17 0.54
N ILE A 347 19.62 -24.04 -0.15
CA ILE A 347 19.72 -22.70 0.40
C ILE A 347 18.57 -21.86 -0.13
N GLY A 348 18.03 -20.97 0.70
CA GLY A 348 17.11 -19.95 0.27
C GLY A 348 17.28 -18.65 1.03
N SER A 349 16.81 -17.56 0.43
CA SER A 349 16.47 -16.33 1.13
C SER A 349 14.95 -16.14 1.08
N PHE A 350 14.43 -15.20 1.86
CA PHE A 350 12.99 -14.92 1.89
C PHE A 350 12.47 -14.40 0.54
N TRP A 351 13.32 -13.72 -0.24
CA TRP A 351 12.91 -12.99 -1.44
C TRP A 351 13.28 -13.68 -2.75
N GLU A 352 14.36 -14.47 -2.78
CA GLU A 352 14.84 -15.09 -4.02
C GLU A 352 15.33 -16.54 -3.75
N PRO A 353 14.85 -17.54 -4.51
CA PRO A 353 15.44 -18.86 -4.46
C PRO A 353 16.90 -18.78 -4.92
N VAL A 354 17.80 -19.40 -4.16
CA VAL A 354 19.22 -19.46 -4.53
C VAL A 354 19.45 -20.77 -5.28
N GLU A 355 19.74 -20.68 -6.57
CA GLU A 355 20.09 -21.84 -7.40
C GLU A 355 21.50 -22.34 -7.05
N ALA A 356 21.58 -23.15 -6.00
CA ALA A 356 22.81 -23.81 -5.57
C ALA A 356 22.64 -25.34 -5.59
N PRO A 357 23.74 -26.10 -5.80
CA PRO A 357 23.68 -27.55 -5.68
C PRO A 357 23.36 -27.96 -4.24
N SER A 358 22.72 -29.13 -4.08
CA SER A 358 22.44 -29.70 -2.76
C SER A 358 23.68 -29.70 -1.87
N LEU A 359 23.49 -29.29 -0.61
CA LEU A 359 24.54 -29.10 0.39
C LEU A 359 25.02 -30.41 1.03
N THR A 360 24.22 -31.46 0.90
CA THR A 360 24.42 -32.79 1.50
C THR A 360 25.17 -33.73 0.57
N ALA A 361 26.50 -33.69 0.66
CA ALA A 361 27.38 -34.46 -0.21
C ALA A 361 27.43 -35.99 0.07
N ALA A 362 26.75 -36.47 1.13
CA ALA A 362 26.75 -37.87 1.57
C ALA A 362 25.33 -38.47 1.70
N GLY A 363 24.31 -37.83 1.12
CA GLY A 363 22.92 -38.29 1.20
C GLY A 363 22.23 -37.92 2.52
N PRO A 364 21.13 -38.60 2.88
CA PRO A 364 20.42 -38.38 4.14
C PRO A 364 21.29 -38.54 5.39
N GLY A 365 21.04 -37.73 6.41
CA GLY A 365 21.62 -37.90 7.74
C GLY A 365 22.01 -36.60 8.44
N PRO A 366 22.81 -36.71 9.52
CA PRO A 366 23.25 -35.56 10.29
C PRO A 366 24.47 -34.87 9.66
N TYR A 367 24.39 -33.55 9.58
CA TYR A 367 25.42 -32.69 9.02
C TYR A 367 25.86 -31.61 10.00
N ARG A 368 27.05 -31.09 9.75
CA ARG A 368 27.61 -29.91 10.39
C ARG A 368 27.72 -28.79 9.36
N VAL A 369 27.36 -27.58 9.78
CA VAL A 369 27.54 -26.35 9.03
C VAL A 369 28.49 -25.47 9.81
N ARG A 370 29.62 -25.12 9.20
CA ARG A 370 30.55 -24.12 9.72
C ARG A 370 30.41 -22.84 8.91
N VAL A 371 29.98 -21.79 9.57
CA VAL A 371 29.79 -20.44 9.04
C VAL A 371 31.02 -19.62 9.36
N HIS A 372 31.63 -19.02 8.34
CA HIS A 372 32.71 -18.05 8.50
C HIS A 372 32.22 -16.71 7.94
N VAL A 373 32.39 -15.65 8.71
CA VAL A 373 31.92 -14.31 8.36
C VAL A 373 33.05 -13.30 8.53
N ARG A 374 33.11 -12.34 7.59
CA ARG A 374 33.93 -11.12 7.69
C ARG A 374 33.20 -9.96 7.02
N GLY A 375 33.54 -8.74 7.41
CA GLY A 375 32.91 -7.52 6.91
C GLY A 375 31.51 -7.29 7.49
N GLN A 376 31.16 -7.98 8.58
CA GLN A 376 29.85 -7.81 9.23
C GLN A 376 29.85 -6.48 10.01
N GLY A 377 28.79 -5.68 9.85
CA GLY A 377 28.70 -4.35 10.48
C GLY A 377 29.50 -3.26 9.76
N GLY A 378 29.96 -3.52 8.52
CA GLY A 378 30.37 -2.46 7.61
C GLY A 378 29.22 -1.47 7.34
N PRO A 379 29.50 -0.24 6.89
CA PRO A 379 28.45 0.75 6.64
C PRO A 379 27.43 0.19 5.65
N GLU A 380 26.20 0.04 6.12
CA GLU A 380 25.08 -0.35 5.28
C GLU A 380 24.90 0.74 4.22
N ARG A 381 25.15 0.38 2.98
CA ARG A 381 24.82 1.21 1.83
C ARG A 381 23.69 0.49 1.13
N PHE A 382 22.63 1.20 0.82
CA PHE A 382 21.51 0.63 0.06
C PHE A 382 21.94 0.20 -1.36
N SER A 383 23.16 0.59 -1.79
CA SER A 383 23.80 0.13 -3.03
C SER A 383 25.33 0.41 -3.00
N PRO A 384 26.18 -0.34 -2.27
CA PRO A 384 27.61 -0.25 -2.48
C PRO A 384 27.94 -0.78 -3.88
N GLU A 385 29.00 -0.26 -4.52
CA GLU A 385 29.45 -0.79 -5.80
C GLU A 385 29.76 -2.30 -5.76
N MET A 386 30.11 -2.83 -4.57
CA MET A 386 30.39 -4.23 -4.29
C MET A 386 29.96 -4.63 -2.87
N PRO A 387 29.54 -5.89 -2.66
CA PRO A 387 29.28 -6.42 -1.32
C PRO A 387 30.50 -6.33 -0.39
N VAL A 388 30.30 -5.82 0.82
CA VAL A 388 31.36 -5.76 1.87
C VAL A 388 31.38 -7.07 2.66
N GLU A 389 30.21 -7.60 3.00
CA GLU A 389 30.05 -8.81 3.80
C GLU A 389 30.35 -10.07 2.97
N HIS A 390 31.14 -10.97 3.55
CA HIS A 390 31.54 -12.23 2.92
C HIS A 390 31.27 -13.39 3.85
N HIS A 391 30.56 -14.40 3.35
CA HIS A 391 30.22 -15.61 4.06
C HIS A 391 30.84 -16.83 3.36
N LEU A 392 31.53 -17.67 4.14
CA LEU A 392 31.93 -19.02 3.72
C LEU A 392 31.20 -20.07 4.56
N ILE A 393 30.36 -20.84 3.89
CA ILE A 393 29.60 -21.95 4.46
C ILE A 393 30.30 -23.26 4.10
N VAL A 394 30.67 -24.03 5.11
CA VAL A 394 31.30 -25.33 4.96
C VAL A 394 30.37 -26.39 5.53
N VAL A 395 29.93 -27.31 4.67
CA VAL A 395 28.98 -28.37 5.04
C VAL A 395 29.65 -29.74 4.93
N PHE A 396 29.51 -30.57 5.96
CA PHE A 396 30.09 -31.92 5.99
C PHE A 396 29.32 -32.85 6.94
N PRO A 397 29.36 -34.18 6.74
CA PRO A 397 28.70 -35.12 7.64
C PRO A 397 29.22 -35.05 9.07
N GLY A 398 28.33 -35.09 10.06
CA GLY A 398 28.73 -35.12 11.47
C GLY A 398 27.55 -35.18 12.43
N LYS A 399 27.67 -36.01 13.47
CA LYS A 399 26.55 -36.35 14.39
C LYS A 399 26.29 -35.32 15.51
N SER A 400 27.25 -34.42 15.78
CA SER A 400 27.12 -33.48 16.89
C SER A 400 26.10 -32.38 16.58
N LYS A 401 25.17 -32.14 17.50
CA LYS A 401 24.26 -30.98 17.49
C LYS A 401 24.78 -29.78 18.27
N LYS A 402 25.83 -29.98 19.07
CA LYS A 402 26.38 -28.90 19.91
C LYS A 402 26.96 -27.79 19.04
N GLN A 403 26.54 -26.56 19.30
CA GLN A 403 27.17 -25.39 18.70
C GLN A 403 28.61 -25.25 19.21
N LYS A 404 29.52 -24.85 18.33
CA LYS A 404 30.91 -24.58 18.66
C LYS A 404 31.38 -23.30 17.96
N THR A 405 31.83 -22.33 18.76
CA THR A 405 32.43 -21.09 18.25
C THR A 405 33.96 -21.24 18.27
N PHE A 406 34.59 -21.06 17.11
CA PHE A 406 36.05 -21.14 16.94
C PHE A 406 36.72 -19.77 17.00
N LYS A 407 36.02 -18.72 16.55
CA LYS A 407 36.50 -17.34 16.60
C LYS A 407 35.33 -16.38 16.73
N LYS A 408 35.49 -15.36 17.57
CA LYS A 408 34.57 -14.23 17.70
C LYS A 408 35.40 -12.99 18.04
N THR A 409 35.73 -12.18 17.05
CA THR A 409 36.29 -10.84 17.29
C THR A 409 35.17 -9.96 17.87
N LYS A 410 35.48 -9.12 18.88
CA LYS A 410 34.55 -8.06 19.32
C LYS A 410 34.44 -7.06 18.16
N GLY A 411 33.24 -6.92 17.62
CA GLY A 411 32.91 -5.87 16.66
C GLY A 411 32.89 -4.51 17.34
#